data_AF-A0A816H9E4-F1
#
_entry.id   AF-A0A816H9E4-F1
#
_cell.length_a   1.000
_cell.length_b   1.000
_cell.length_c   1.000
_cell.angle_alpha   90.00
_cell.angle_beta   90.00
_cell.angle_gamma   90.00
#
_symmetry.space_group_name_H-M   'P 1'
#
loop_
_entity.id
_entity.type
_entity.pdbx_description
1 polymer ?
#
loop_
_entity_poly.entity_id
_entity_poly.type
_entity_poly.pdbx_seq_one_letter_code
_entity_poly.pdbx_strand_id
1 'polypeptide(L)'
;EWTKTIPKVKGIYTQIEPICKALQINQENCDRAMISISFNRIDPLFMYTQLLKEALLQIEDDDAKSIKELVEYCHLQDDVSKTTLDKIEREYRNHTAIWWYTGPYFIYSMLNCGLRQMDVDIILKMGFFIRHLHQHITELHREQKANIPAKFEVFRGQGLTT
;
A
#
# COMPACT_ATOMS: atom_id res chain seq x y z
N GLU A 1 -23.39 14.88 19.54
CA GLU A 1 -23.43 13.64 18.72
C GLU A 1 -23.39 13.89 17.20
N TRP A 2 -23.07 15.10 16.72
CA TRP A 2 -23.02 15.42 15.27
C TRP A 2 -21.68 15.04 14.60
N THR A 3 -20.62 14.81 15.36
CA THR A 3 -19.28 14.54 14.82
C THR A 3 -19.07 13.11 14.36
N LYS A 4 -19.88 12.16 14.83
CA LYS A 4 -19.81 10.74 14.42
C LYS A 4 -20.24 10.51 12.97
N THR A 5 -20.94 11.46 12.35
CA THR A 5 -21.41 11.37 10.96
C THR A 5 -20.41 11.94 9.95
N ILE A 6 -19.34 12.61 10.39
CA ILE A 6 -18.35 13.22 9.49
C ILE A 6 -17.07 12.35 9.51
N PRO A 7 -16.79 11.58 8.45
CA PRO A 7 -15.63 10.68 8.41
C PRO A 7 -14.27 11.41 8.48
N LYS A 8 -14.26 12.73 8.23
CA LYS A 8 -13.08 13.58 8.37
C LYS A 8 -12.77 14.02 9.80
N VAL A 9 -13.72 13.90 10.72
CA VAL A 9 -13.53 14.32 12.13
C VAL A 9 -13.03 13.14 12.93
N LYS A 10 -11.71 13.08 13.18
CA LYS A 10 -11.07 11.98 13.95
C LYS A 10 -11.36 12.03 15.46
N GLY A 11 -11.86 13.15 15.98
CA GLY A 11 -12.23 13.30 17.38
C GLY A 11 -12.56 14.75 17.73
N ILE A 12 -13.26 14.95 18.85
CA ILE A 12 -13.37 16.26 19.49
C ILE A 12 -12.48 16.21 20.72
N TYR A 13 -11.51 17.10 20.79
CA TYR A 13 -10.58 17.19 21.89
C TYR A 13 -10.78 18.52 22.60
N THR A 14 -10.99 18.46 23.91
CA THR A 14 -11.15 19.64 24.78
C THR A 14 -9.87 19.96 25.56
N GLN A 15 -8.87 19.10 25.46
CA GLN A 15 -7.58 19.20 26.13
C GLN A 15 -6.46 18.99 25.11
N ILE A 16 -5.29 19.56 25.36
CA ILE A 16 -4.18 19.58 24.40
C ILE A 16 -3.43 18.24 24.32
N GLU A 17 -3.23 17.51 25.42
CA GLU A 17 -2.54 16.21 25.37
C GLU A 17 -3.19 15.18 24.42
N PRO A 18 -4.52 14.99 24.42
CA PRO A 18 -5.18 14.11 23.46
C PRO A 18 -4.98 14.52 22.00
N ILE A 19 -4.91 15.83 21.73
CA ILE A 19 -4.62 16.37 20.39
C ILE A 19 -3.19 16.01 20.00
N CYS A 20 -2.22 16.28 20.87
CA CYS A 20 -0.81 15.98 20.61
C CYS A 20 -0.59 14.49 20.36
N LYS A 21 -1.22 13.61 21.14
CA LYS A 21 -1.15 12.15 20.90
C LYS A 21 -1.78 11.76 19.57
N ALA A 22 -2.94 12.31 19.23
CA ALA A 22 -3.59 12.04 17.94
C ALA A 22 -2.75 12.56 16.76
N LEU A 23 -2.09 13.71 16.92
CA LEU A 23 -1.17 14.27 15.93
C LEU A 23 0.10 13.44 15.80
N GLN A 24 0.70 12.96 16.88
CA GLN A 24 1.86 12.04 16.83
C GLN A 24 1.52 10.74 16.10
N ILE A 25 0.39 10.11 16.43
CA ILE A 25 -0.08 8.91 15.72
C ILE A 25 -0.32 9.21 14.22
N ASN A 26 -0.87 10.39 13.90
CA ASN A 26 -1.05 10.78 12.50
C ASN A 26 0.29 11.08 11.80
N GLN A 27 1.27 11.65 12.50
CA GLN A 27 2.60 11.94 11.99
C GLN A 27 3.36 10.65 11.65
N GLU A 28 3.35 9.67 12.55
CA GLU A 28 3.92 8.33 12.32
C GLU A 28 3.26 7.58 11.14
N ASN A 29 1.99 7.90 10.84
CA ASN A 29 1.28 7.42 9.67
C ASN A 29 1.54 8.26 8.40
N CYS A 30 1.88 9.54 8.54
CA CYS A 30 2.13 10.48 7.46
C CYS A 30 3.51 10.24 6.80
N ASP A 31 4.54 9.98 7.62
CA ASP A 31 5.90 9.71 7.13
C ASP A 31 5.96 8.43 6.27
N ARG A 32 5.04 7.48 6.51
CA ARG A 32 4.86 6.29 5.68
C ARG A 32 4.24 6.55 4.30
N ALA A 33 3.84 7.77 3.95
CA ALA A 33 3.29 8.09 2.62
C ALA A 33 4.25 8.90 1.72
N MET A 34 5.38 9.37 2.25
CA MET A 34 6.30 10.28 1.54
C MET A 34 7.58 9.56 1.13
N ILE A 35 7.57 8.99 -0.07
CA ILE A 35 8.83 8.68 -0.78
C ILE A 35 9.18 9.95 -1.57
N SER A 36 10.33 10.55 -1.29
CA SER A 36 10.85 11.65 -2.11
C SER A 36 11.11 11.13 -3.52
N ILE A 37 10.45 11.71 -4.52
CA ILE A 37 10.63 11.31 -5.91
C ILE A 37 11.85 12.07 -6.46
N SER A 38 13.06 11.61 -6.17
CA SER A 38 14.27 12.18 -6.74
C SER A 38 14.62 11.50 -8.07
N PHE A 39 14.18 12.09 -9.18
CA PHE A 39 14.39 11.55 -10.54
C PHE A 39 15.78 11.83 -11.16
N ASN A 40 16.77 12.26 -10.38
CA ASN A 40 17.93 12.93 -10.98
C ASN A 40 19.19 12.06 -11.17
N ARG A 41 19.20 10.79 -10.76
CA ARG A 41 20.30 9.84 -11.07
C ARG A 41 19.73 8.43 -11.20
N ILE A 42 20.19 7.67 -12.20
CA ILE A 42 19.92 6.23 -12.27
C ILE A 42 20.74 5.59 -11.15
N ASP A 43 20.12 5.52 -9.98
CA ASP A 43 20.64 4.82 -8.81
C ASP A 43 20.78 3.32 -9.18
N PRO A 44 21.89 2.64 -8.88
CA PRO A 44 21.97 1.18 -8.96
C PRO A 44 20.75 0.48 -8.33
N LEU A 45 20.15 1.06 -7.28
CA LEU A 45 18.90 0.62 -6.67
C LEU A 45 17.72 0.60 -7.67
N PHE A 46 17.67 1.51 -8.62
CA PHE A 46 16.67 1.49 -9.70
C PHE A 46 16.81 0.24 -10.58
N MET A 47 18.04 -0.13 -10.94
CA MET A 47 18.28 -1.35 -11.71
C MET A 47 17.90 -2.60 -10.91
N TYR A 48 18.26 -2.66 -9.63
CA TYR A 48 17.89 -3.78 -8.75
C TYR A 48 16.38 -3.89 -8.55
N THR A 49 15.68 -2.78 -8.30
CA THR A 49 14.22 -2.77 -8.15
C THR A 49 13.50 -3.15 -9.44
N GLN A 50 14.02 -2.74 -10.60
CA GLN A 50 13.48 -3.15 -11.89
C GLN A 50 13.65 -4.65 -12.12
N LEU A 51 14.84 -5.21 -11.86
CA LEU A 51 15.10 -6.65 -11.96
C LEU A 51 14.24 -7.45 -10.97
N LEU A 52 14.12 -6.97 -9.73
CA LEU A 52 13.26 -7.59 -8.71
C LEU A 52 11.80 -7.61 -9.18
N LYS A 53 11.30 -6.49 -9.71
CA LYS A 53 9.95 -6.41 -10.26
C LYS A 53 9.77 -7.42 -11.40
N GLU A 54 10.70 -7.49 -12.35
CA GLU A 54 10.63 -8.43 -13.47
C GLU A 54 10.65 -9.89 -12.99
N ALA A 55 11.50 -10.22 -12.01
CA ALA A 55 11.53 -11.53 -11.39
C ALA A 55 10.19 -11.87 -10.73
N LEU A 56 9.66 -10.98 -9.88
CA LEU A 56 8.38 -11.18 -9.18
C LEU A 56 7.21 -11.39 -10.15
N LEU A 57 7.20 -10.70 -11.29
CA LEU A 57 6.15 -10.83 -12.29
C LEU A 57 6.22 -12.16 -13.07
N GLN A 58 7.40 -12.80 -13.11
CA GLN A 58 7.60 -14.09 -13.76
C GLN A 58 7.38 -15.30 -12.84
N ILE A 59 7.29 -15.07 -11.52
CA ILE A 59 6.99 -16.16 -10.59
C ILE A 59 5.58 -16.69 -10.89
N GLU A 60 5.47 -17.96 -11.22
CA GLU A 60 4.22 -18.69 -11.26
C GLU A 60 3.95 -19.25 -9.85
N ASP A 61 3.07 -18.58 -9.11
CA ASP A 61 2.69 -18.98 -7.76
C ASP A 61 1.22 -19.42 -7.70
N ASP A 62 0.94 -20.41 -6.86
CA ASP A 62 -0.41 -20.72 -6.44
C ASP A 62 -0.92 -19.65 -5.47
N ASP A 63 -1.79 -18.77 -5.95
CA ASP A 63 -2.36 -17.68 -5.14
C ASP A 63 -2.98 -18.18 -3.84
N ALA A 64 -3.61 -19.37 -3.83
CA ALA A 64 -4.24 -19.87 -2.60
C ALA A 64 -3.20 -20.18 -1.52
N LYS A 65 -2.07 -20.76 -1.95
CA LYS A 65 -0.91 -21.00 -1.08
C LYS A 65 -0.27 -19.68 -0.64
N SER A 66 -0.04 -18.74 -1.55
CA SER A 66 0.59 -17.46 -1.23
C SER A 66 -0.26 -16.61 -0.28
N ILE A 67 -1.58 -16.62 -0.44
CA ILE A 67 -2.51 -15.95 0.49
C ILE A 67 -2.41 -16.56 1.88
N LYS A 68 -2.41 -17.90 1.97
CA LYS A 68 -2.27 -18.60 3.25
C LYS A 68 -0.94 -18.27 3.93
N GLU A 69 0.16 -18.29 3.18
CA GLU A 69 1.47 -17.92 3.70
C GLU A 69 1.54 -16.46 4.17
N LEU A 70 0.85 -15.54 3.48
CA LEU A 70 0.75 -14.15 3.91
C LEU A 70 -0.04 -14.03 5.23
N VAL A 71 -1.16 -14.75 5.35
CA VAL A 71 -1.97 -14.76 6.57
C VAL A 71 -1.20 -15.34 7.76
N GLU A 72 -0.48 -16.43 7.56
CA GLU A 72 0.41 -17.04 8.57
C GLU A 72 1.53 -16.07 8.98
N TYR A 73 2.15 -15.38 8.03
CA TYR A 73 3.17 -14.37 8.31
C TYR A 73 2.60 -13.21 9.14
N CYS A 74 1.41 -12.72 8.82
CA CYS A 74 0.77 -11.64 9.56
C CYS A 74 0.35 -12.06 10.98
N HIS A 75 -0.05 -13.32 11.16
CA HIS A 75 -0.37 -13.87 12.49
C HIS A 75 0.82 -13.85 13.44
N LEU A 76 2.05 -14.05 12.94
CA LEU A 76 3.25 -14.04 13.75
C LEU A 76 3.66 -12.63 14.21
N GLN A 77 3.23 -11.58 13.50
CA GLN A 77 3.58 -10.19 13.79
C GLN A 77 2.64 -9.51 14.78
N ASP A 78 1.51 -10.13 15.14
CA ASP A 78 0.47 -9.70 16.11
C ASP A 78 -0.09 -8.26 15.95
N ASP A 79 0.30 -7.55 14.89
CA ASP A 79 -0.08 -6.16 14.58
C ASP A 79 -1.33 -6.07 13.68
N VAL A 80 -1.80 -7.20 13.14
CA VAL A 80 -2.92 -7.24 12.18
C VAL A 80 -4.18 -7.82 12.83
N SER A 81 -5.30 -7.11 12.68
CA SER A 81 -6.60 -7.58 13.17
C SER A 81 -7.01 -8.90 12.52
N LYS A 82 -7.29 -9.92 13.36
CA LYS A 82 -7.72 -11.27 12.93
C LYS A 82 -8.92 -11.23 11.97
N THR A 83 -9.85 -10.31 12.18
CA THR A 83 -11.04 -10.16 11.29
C THR A 83 -10.67 -9.73 9.88
N THR A 84 -9.57 -8.98 9.70
CA THR A 84 -9.10 -8.56 8.37
C THR A 84 -8.35 -9.69 7.67
N LEU A 85 -7.63 -10.53 8.43
CA LEU A 85 -6.97 -11.73 7.90
C LEU A 85 -7.99 -12.75 7.39
N ASP A 86 -9.02 -13.04 8.18
CA ASP A 86 -10.12 -13.93 7.77
C ASP A 86 -10.79 -13.44 6.49
N LYS A 87 -10.94 -12.12 6.35
CA LYS A 87 -11.56 -11.51 5.18
C LYS A 87 -10.72 -11.71 3.93
N ILE A 88 -9.40 -11.54 4.01
CA ILE A 88 -8.51 -11.76 2.87
C ILE A 88 -8.52 -13.23 2.46
N GLU A 89 -8.40 -14.15 3.43
CA GLU A 89 -8.38 -15.58 3.12
C GLU A 89 -9.64 -16.03 2.37
N ARG A 90 -10.81 -15.47 2.73
CA ARG A 90 -12.11 -15.86 2.15
C ARG A 90 -12.51 -15.07 0.91
N GLU A 91 -12.23 -13.77 0.89
CA GLU A 91 -12.81 -12.84 -0.08
C GLU A 91 -11.79 -12.25 -1.05
N TYR A 92 -10.50 -12.58 -0.96
CA TYR A 92 -9.48 -11.96 -1.80
C TYR A 92 -9.84 -11.99 -3.29
N ARG A 93 -10.27 -13.15 -3.80
CA ARG A 93 -10.66 -13.36 -5.21
C ARG A 93 -11.99 -12.72 -5.61
N ASN A 94 -12.80 -12.30 -4.65
CA ASN A 94 -14.09 -11.66 -4.92
C ASN A 94 -13.94 -10.19 -5.31
N HIS A 95 -12.75 -9.62 -5.09
CA HIS A 95 -12.44 -8.22 -5.35
C HIS A 95 -11.19 -8.07 -6.20
N THR A 96 -11.04 -6.91 -6.84
CA THR A 96 -9.86 -6.58 -7.63
C THR A 96 -8.69 -6.21 -6.72
N ALA A 97 -7.45 -6.37 -7.21
CA ALA A 97 -6.26 -5.98 -6.44
C ALA A 97 -6.26 -4.49 -6.03
N ILE A 98 -6.80 -3.61 -6.87
CA ILE A 98 -6.93 -2.18 -6.56
C ILE A 98 -7.94 -1.92 -5.44
N TRP A 99 -9.02 -2.70 -5.37
CA TRP A 99 -9.99 -2.59 -4.27
C TRP A 99 -9.31 -2.87 -2.92
N TRP A 100 -8.47 -3.91 -2.86
CA TRP A 100 -7.66 -4.19 -1.67
C TRP A 100 -6.60 -3.14 -1.40
N TYR A 101 -5.97 -2.58 -2.45
CA TYR A 101 -4.95 -1.54 -2.31
C TYR A 101 -5.49 -0.19 -1.81
N THR A 102 -6.73 0.15 -2.17
CA THR A 102 -7.36 1.43 -1.80
C THR A 102 -8.28 1.32 -0.58
N GLY A 103 -8.61 0.09 -0.18
CA GLY A 103 -9.46 -0.17 0.98
C GLY A 103 -8.77 0.11 2.33
N PRO A 104 -9.54 0.22 3.42
CA PRO A 104 -9.03 0.47 4.76
C PRO A 104 -8.44 -0.79 5.41
N TYR A 105 -7.60 -1.52 4.69
CA TYR A 105 -6.98 -2.78 5.12
C TYR A 105 -5.46 -2.66 5.22
N PHE A 106 -4.82 -3.61 5.89
CA PHE A 106 -3.36 -3.61 6.09
C PHE A 106 -2.56 -3.79 4.80
N ILE A 107 -3.18 -4.26 3.70
CA ILE A 107 -2.51 -4.53 2.43
C ILE A 107 -1.78 -3.29 1.90
N TYR A 108 -2.44 -2.13 1.91
CA TYR A 108 -1.82 -0.87 1.48
C TYR A 108 -0.59 -0.53 2.33
N SER A 109 -0.75 -0.55 3.66
CA SER A 109 0.32 -0.15 4.58
C SER A 109 1.49 -1.11 4.53
N MET A 110 1.22 -2.42 4.51
CA MET A 110 2.25 -3.46 4.46
C MET A 110 3.04 -3.40 3.17
N LEU A 111 2.37 -3.30 2.00
CA LEU A 111 3.05 -3.23 0.71
C LEU A 111 3.94 -1.97 0.62
N ASN A 112 3.39 -0.80 0.97
CA ASN A 112 4.15 0.44 0.90
C ASN A 112 5.23 0.55 1.99
N CYS A 113 5.15 -0.25 3.06
CA CYS A 113 6.23 -0.41 4.03
C CYS A 113 7.35 -1.27 3.46
N GLY A 114 7.02 -2.46 2.95
CA GLY A 114 7.99 -3.39 2.36
C GLY A 114 8.76 -2.76 1.19
N LEU A 115 8.05 -2.09 0.26
CA LEU A 115 8.68 -1.39 -0.86
C LEU A 115 9.59 -0.23 -0.44
N ARG A 116 9.27 0.47 0.66
CA ARG A 116 10.06 1.62 1.14
C ARG A 116 11.31 1.17 1.88
N GLN A 117 11.18 0.13 2.70
CA GLN A 117 12.27 -0.42 3.47
C GLN A 117 13.11 -1.42 2.68
N MET A 118 12.69 -1.76 1.45
CA MET A 118 13.26 -2.84 0.65
C MET A 118 13.28 -4.17 1.43
N ASP A 119 12.23 -4.42 2.22
CA ASP A 119 12.06 -5.63 3.00
C ASP A 119 11.70 -6.78 2.05
N VAL A 120 12.68 -7.65 1.80
CA VAL A 120 12.56 -8.75 0.85
C VAL A 120 11.53 -9.79 1.32
N ASP A 121 11.39 -10.01 2.63
CA ASP A 121 10.44 -10.99 3.16
C ASP A 121 9.01 -10.51 2.90
N ILE A 122 8.72 -9.24 3.18
CA ILE A 122 7.41 -8.64 2.88
C ILE A 122 7.17 -8.63 1.37
N ILE A 123 8.15 -8.22 0.56
CA ILE A 123 8.01 -8.13 -0.90
C ILE A 123 7.71 -9.51 -1.51
N LEU A 124 8.41 -10.56 -1.07
CA LEU A 124 8.19 -11.93 -1.56
C LEU A 124 6.82 -12.45 -1.11
N LYS A 125 6.44 -12.27 0.16
CA LYS A 125 5.12 -12.70 0.67
C LYS A 125 3.96 -11.97 -0.02
N MET A 126 4.18 -10.73 -0.44
CA MET A 126 3.22 -9.95 -1.21
C MET A 126 3.40 -10.08 -2.73
N GLY A 127 4.27 -10.97 -3.22
CA GLY A 127 4.60 -11.10 -4.65
C GLY A 127 3.38 -11.35 -5.53
N PHE A 128 2.50 -12.27 -5.11
CA PHE A 128 1.23 -12.53 -5.81
C PHE A 128 0.36 -11.26 -5.92
N PHE A 129 0.28 -10.47 -4.85
CA PHE A 129 -0.49 -9.24 -4.82
C PHE A 129 0.13 -8.15 -5.70
N ILE A 130 1.46 -8.01 -5.69
CA ILE A 130 2.19 -7.09 -6.57
C ILE A 130 1.91 -7.43 -8.03
N ARG A 131 1.94 -8.71 -8.40
CA ARG A 131 1.62 -9.19 -9.75
C ARG A 131 0.19 -8.80 -10.16
N HIS A 132 -0.80 -9.09 -9.32
CA HIS A 132 -2.19 -8.75 -9.62
C HIS A 132 -2.41 -7.24 -9.70
N LEU A 133 -1.79 -6.48 -8.80
CA LEU A 133 -1.87 -5.03 -8.80
C LEU A 133 -1.22 -4.43 -10.06
N HIS A 134 -0.05 -4.92 -10.45
CA HIS A 134 0.65 -4.48 -11.65
C HIS A 134 -0.17 -4.76 -12.93
N GLN A 135 -0.71 -5.98 -13.07
CA GLN A 135 -1.55 -6.35 -14.20
C GLN A 135 -2.79 -5.45 -14.29
N HIS A 136 -3.47 -5.22 -13.17
CA HIS A 136 -4.66 -4.38 -13.13
C HIS A 136 -4.35 -2.91 -13.46
N ILE A 137 -3.27 -2.34 -12.91
CA ILE A 137 -2.83 -0.97 -13.23
C ILE A 137 -2.46 -0.86 -14.71
N THR A 138 -1.83 -1.88 -15.29
CA THR A 138 -1.45 -1.89 -16.71
C THR A 138 -2.69 -1.85 -17.62
N GLU A 139 -3.73 -2.62 -17.29
CA GLU A 139 -4.99 -2.59 -18.05
C GLU A 139 -5.66 -1.21 -17.93
N LEU A 140 -5.82 -0.68 -16.71
CA LEU A 140 -6.39 0.66 -16.52
C LEU A 140 -5.58 1.74 -17.22
N HIS A 141 -4.24 1.64 -17.21
CA HIS A 141 -3.38 2.57 -17.93
C HIS A 141 -3.63 2.50 -19.44
N ARG A 142 -3.82 1.30 -20.00
CA ARG A 142 -4.14 1.12 -21.42
C ARG A 142 -5.48 1.78 -21.78
N GLU A 143 -6.49 1.59 -20.94
CA GLU A 143 -7.80 2.24 -21.08
C GLU A 143 -7.72 3.77 -20.95
N GLN A 144 -6.95 4.27 -19.99
CA GLN A 144 -6.72 5.71 -19.79
C GLN A 144 -6.02 6.32 -21.00
N LYS A 145 -4.96 5.68 -21.49
CA LYS A 145 -4.11 6.20 -22.57
C LYS A 145 -4.89 6.36 -23.88
N ALA A 146 -5.90 5.53 -24.12
CA ALA A 146 -6.78 5.67 -25.28
C ALA A 146 -7.63 6.96 -25.24
N ASN A 147 -7.88 7.49 -24.05
CA ASN A 147 -8.84 8.58 -23.82
C ASN A 147 -8.20 9.88 -23.29
N ILE A 148 -6.89 9.93 -23.09
CA ILE A 148 -6.21 11.04 -22.43
C ILE A 148 -5.41 11.90 -23.42
N PRO A 149 -5.43 13.24 -23.28
CA PRO A 149 -4.61 14.14 -24.06
C PRO A 149 -3.11 13.87 -23.86
N ALA A 150 -2.27 14.30 -24.81
CA ALA A 150 -0.82 14.04 -24.80
C ALA A 150 -0.07 14.48 -23.53
N LYS A 151 -0.69 15.29 -22.66
CA LYS A 151 -0.17 15.72 -21.37
C LYS A 151 -1.17 15.42 -20.26
N PHE A 152 -0.73 14.70 -19.23
CA PHE A 152 -1.51 14.38 -18.02
C PHE A 152 -0.79 14.92 -16.80
N GLU A 153 -1.30 16.02 -16.23
CA GLU A 153 -0.73 16.64 -15.03
C GLU A 153 -1.39 16.08 -13.77
N VAL A 154 -0.56 15.72 -12.79
CA VAL A 154 -1.00 15.22 -11.48
C VAL A 154 -0.26 15.95 -10.37
N PHE A 155 -0.93 16.08 -9.22
CA PHE A 155 -0.38 16.73 -8.04
C PHE A 155 -0.32 15.74 -6.89
N ARG A 156 0.82 15.69 -6.19
CA ARG A 156 1.02 14.91 -4.96
C ARG A 156 1.67 15.81 -3.93
N GLY A 157 1.13 15.81 -2.71
CA GLY A 157 1.76 16.51 -1.59
C GLY A 157 3.10 15.89 -1.23
N GLN A 158 4.14 16.72 -1.12
CA GLN A 158 5.45 16.32 -0.63
C GLN A 158 5.70 17.02 0.70
N GLY A 159 6.25 16.30 1.67
CA GLY A 159 6.64 16.84 2.96
C GLY A 159 7.85 17.73 2.77
N LEU A 160 7.83 18.89 3.42
CA LEU A 160 9.00 19.74 3.48
C LEU A 160 10.02 19.03 4.38
N THR A 161 11.13 18.57 3.80
CA THR A 161 12.32 18.24 4.57
C THR A 161 12.88 19.55 5.10
N THR A 162 12.60 19.86 6.37
CA THR A 162 13.33 20.88 7.15
C THR A 162 14.69 20.36 7.57
#